data_AF-A0A1J1LSG6-F1
#
_entry.id   AF-A0A1J1LSG6-F1
#
_cell.length_a   1.000
_cell.length_b   1.000
_cell.length_c   1.000
_cell.angle_alpha   90.00
_cell.angle_beta   90.00
_cell.angle_gamma   90.00
#
_symmetry.space_group_name_H-M   'P 1'
#
loop_
_entity.id
_entity.type
_entity.pdbx_description
1 polymer ?
#
loop_
_entity_poly.entity_id
_entity_poly.type
_entity_poly.pdbx_seq_one_letter_code
_entity_poly.pdbx_strand_id
1 'polypeptide(L)'
;MDCYIAVTFAPVQGFIEKSRKLRDLYGASLILSYLTYRLVKEAEKSCQVLSPGLINIPKGMPNRILLRGEFSEQQARDALLTAWKQILNQCRSWIEGQLDQYTYDWEEQWQHWGNYSWEIFRGEGESPKTAMEDLEEQKLSRNWIALNWVGESSSLTGTDAIAHPGLGCKILDPRKALSASERQAINQFYTDLSLALETHPETQEEEDLEEEILLTAEASDPEVQPEGKFLSDSERLSIPELVKRLVTRSDISQSLEMPFLGRSFKDIVRRPEDSNPKSDGQWTGWFMGDGDKVGDKLKEIAEEDGDQGLQEFSKAMRKWGKNFTREFAKKKLGRIIYAGGDDFLGVIYSRNPKQPISRQTVLDWLMELPQEWAKHEQAITLSLGLVWAASGVPQRDILQHCREAQERSKNLGRDRVTIRVVFNSGQYVQWTCPWHYLRILNQYQDRDKGQNWSHIYQDLAYLRSRHVIDLSLIEEQEDLIDERMALALVKIYFQSEDEYLSFEREEIVGKDSSLELIFWINDLIEVGWQLCS
;
A
#
# COMPACT_ATOMS: atom_id res chain seq x y z
N MET A 1 -18.87 -29.25 21.30
CA MET A 1 -19.33 -28.10 20.50
C MET A 1 -18.17 -27.69 19.62
N ASP A 2 -18.45 -27.36 18.36
CA ASP A 2 -17.43 -26.79 17.50
C ASP A 2 -17.11 -25.37 17.98
N CYS A 3 -15.83 -25.10 18.21
CA CYS A 3 -15.34 -23.79 18.62
C CYS A 3 -14.64 -23.14 17.42
N TYR A 4 -15.08 -21.94 17.06
CA TYR A 4 -14.47 -21.12 16.02
C TYR A 4 -13.71 -19.97 16.65
N ILE A 5 -12.54 -19.68 16.10
CA ILE A 5 -11.63 -18.66 16.63
C ILE A 5 -11.18 -17.76 15.49
N ALA A 6 -11.38 -16.46 15.66
CA ALA A 6 -10.86 -15.44 14.77
C ALA A 6 -9.70 -14.72 15.46
N VAL A 7 -8.57 -14.54 14.77
CA VAL A 7 -7.37 -13.89 15.31
C VAL A 7 -6.89 -12.80 14.37
N THR A 8 -6.51 -11.65 14.90
CA THR A 8 -5.78 -10.60 14.17
C THR A 8 -4.81 -9.88 15.08
N PHE A 9 -3.90 -9.12 14.48
CA PHE A 9 -2.94 -8.28 15.21
C PHE A 9 -2.87 -6.88 14.60
N ALA A 10 -2.45 -5.91 15.41
CA ALA A 10 -2.36 -4.50 15.04
C ALA A 10 -1.10 -3.86 15.67
N PRO A 11 -0.59 -2.74 15.13
CA PRO A 11 -1.10 -1.97 13.98
C PRO A 11 -0.54 -2.49 12.64
N VAL A 12 -1.42 -2.80 11.68
CA VAL A 12 -0.97 -3.23 10.33
C VAL A 12 -0.71 -2.02 9.44
N GLN A 13 -1.71 -1.17 9.27
CA GLN A 13 -1.62 -0.06 8.33
C GLN A 13 -0.62 1.01 8.76
N GLY A 14 -0.67 1.42 10.03
CA GLY A 14 0.32 2.36 10.59
C GLY A 14 1.75 1.79 10.55
N PHE A 15 1.93 0.47 10.51
CA PHE A 15 3.24 -0.12 10.29
C PHE A 15 3.66 -0.04 8.82
N ILE A 16 2.78 -0.29 7.86
CA ILE A 16 3.07 -0.17 6.42
C ILE A 16 3.40 1.28 6.03
N GLU A 17 2.64 2.25 6.54
CA GLU A 17 2.74 3.68 6.18
C GLU A 17 4.02 4.37 6.63
N LYS A 18 4.62 3.88 7.71
CA LYS A 18 5.91 4.35 8.22
C LYS A 18 7.08 3.85 7.34
N SER A 19 7.05 4.22 6.06
CA SER A 19 7.95 3.74 4.98
C SER A 19 8.26 4.88 3.99
N ARG A 20 9.54 5.10 3.64
CA ARG A 20 9.94 6.13 2.65
C ARG A 20 10.20 5.55 1.29
N LYS A 21 10.88 4.40 1.28
CA LYS A 21 11.33 3.72 0.07
C LYS A 21 10.41 2.57 -0.24
N LEU A 22 10.43 2.14 -1.50
CA LEU A 22 9.70 0.94 -1.91
C LEU A 22 10.20 -0.28 -1.12
N ARG A 23 11.50 -0.31 -0.82
CA ARG A 23 12.13 -1.32 0.04
C ARG A 23 11.51 -1.39 1.44
N ASP A 24 11.29 -0.25 2.11
CA ASP A 24 10.67 -0.20 3.44
C ASP A 24 9.27 -0.80 3.41
N LEU A 25 8.51 -0.43 2.38
CA LEU A 25 7.14 -0.85 2.20
C LEU A 25 7.04 -2.36 1.93
N TYR A 26 7.94 -2.88 1.10
CA TYR A 26 8.05 -4.32 0.86
C TYR A 26 8.48 -5.06 2.13
N GLY A 27 9.48 -4.55 2.85
CA GLY A 27 9.94 -5.10 4.12
C GLY A 27 8.83 -5.12 5.18
N ALA A 28 8.00 -4.07 5.26
CA ALA A 28 6.84 -4.05 6.14
C ALA A 28 5.83 -5.15 5.77
N SER A 29 5.49 -5.29 4.48
CA SER A 29 4.58 -6.34 4.02
C SER A 29 5.14 -7.74 4.26
N LEU A 30 6.45 -7.95 4.03
CA LEU A 30 7.14 -9.20 4.32
C LEU A 30 7.05 -9.57 5.81
N ILE A 31 7.32 -8.62 6.70
CA ILE A 31 7.24 -8.83 8.15
C ILE A 31 5.82 -9.25 8.52
N LEU A 32 4.80 -8.50 8.09
CA LEU A 32 3.40 -8.80 8.40
C LEU A 32 2.98 -10.19 7.89
N SER A 33 3.35 -10.49 6.64
CA SER A 33 3.10 -11.79 6.02
C SER A 33 3.77 -12.94 6.77
N TYR A 34 5.02 -12.75 7.22
CA TYR A 34 5.76 -13.72 8.01
C TYR A 34 5.15 -13.93 9.40
N LEU A 35 4.75 -12.85 10.06
CA LEU A 35 4.07 -12.91 11.36
C LEU A 35 2.77 -13.71 11.27
N THR A 36 1.93 -13.45 10.26
CA THR A 36 0.74 -14.28 10.00
C THR A 36 1.14 -15.73 9.73
N TYR A 37 2.13 -15.99 8.87
CA TYR A 37 2.56 -17.34 8.55
C TYR A 37 2.97 -18.13 9.82
N ARG A 38 3.73 -17.52 10.72
CA ARG A 38 4.15 -18.14 11.99
C ARG A 38 2.98 -18.38 12.94
N LEU A 39 2.02 -17.46 13.00
CA LEU A 39 0.75 -17.65 13.74
C LEU A 39 -0.03 -18.84 13.19
N VAL A 40 -0.23 -18.91 11.88
CA VAL A 40 -0.95 -20.01 11.23
C VAL A 40 -0.24 -21.34 11.46
N LYS A 41 1.10 -21.38 11.35
CA LYS A 41 1.91 -22.58 11.63
C LYS A 41 1.76 -23.07 13.06
N GLU A 42 1.63 -22.17 14.03
CA GLU A 42 1.34 -22.56 15.41
C GLU A 42 -0.08 -23.10 15.55
N ALA A 43 -1.06 -22.40 14.95
CA ALA A 43 -2.46 -22.81 14.98
C ALA A 43 -2.72 -24.17 14.32
N GLU A 44 -2.01 -24.51 13.22
CA GLU A 44 -2.11 -25.81 12.53
C GLU A 44 -1.82 -27.02 13.45
N LYS A 45 -1.13 -26.81 14.59
CA LYS A 45 -0.83 -27.89 15.54
C LYS A 45 -2.06 -28.35 16.33
N SER A 46 -3.04 -27.46 16.55
CA SER A 46 -4.22 -27.73 17.38
C SER A 46 -5.56 -27.42 16.70
N CYS A 47 -5.54 -26.75 15.56
CA CYS A 47 -6.73 -26.26 14.86
C CYS A 47 -6.71 -26.59 13.37
N GLN A 48 -7.91 -26.68 12.80
CA GLN A 48 -8.10 -26.60 11.36
C GLN A 48 -8.12 -25.12 10.94
N VAL A 49 -7.27 -24.75 9.99
CA VAL A 49 -7.24 -23.40 9.42
C VAL A 49 -8.30 -23.29 8.32
N LEU A 50 -9.22 -22.33 8.47
CA LEU A 50 -10.26 -22.03 7.48
C LEU A 50 -9.85 -20.89 6.55
N SER A 51 -9.18 -19.87 7.12
CA SER A 51 -8.58 -18.75 6.38
C SER A 51 -7.34 -18.26 7.14
N PRO A 52 -6.22 -17.89 6.48
CA PRO A 52 -6.01 -17.87 5.04
C PRO A 52 -5.79 -19.25 4.39
N GLY A 53 -6.23 -19.38 3.14
CA GLY A 53 -5.90 -20.51 2.26
C GLY A 53 -4.48 -20.44 1.72
N LEU A 54 -3.98 -21.56 1.17
CA LEU A 54 -2.61 -21.69 0.63
C LEU A 54 -1.53 -21.28 1.65
N ILE A 55 -1.46 -22.01 2.76
CA ILE A 55 -0.61 -21.72 3.93
C ILE A 55 0.89 -21.84 3.62
N ASN A 56 1.25 -22.64 2.61
CA ASN A 56 2.65 -22.87 2.20
C ASN A 56 3.29 -21.69 1.45
N ILE A 57 2.59 -20.56 1.29
CA ILE A 57 3.10 -19.37 0.60
C ILE A 57 3.10 -18.21 1.59
N PRO A 58 4.24 -17.85 2.21
CA PRO A 58 4.27 -16.75 3.17
C PRO A 58 3.88 -15.40 2.55
N LYS A 59 4.25 -15.13 1.29
CA LYS A 59 4.00 -13.84 0.63
C LYS A 59 2.51 -13.53 0.47
N GLY A 60 2.10 -12.32 0.85
CA GLY A 60 0.73 -11.82 0.71
C GLY A 60 -0.26 -12.48 1.67
N MET A 61 0.19 -12.92 2.84
CA MET A 61 -0.71 -13.46 3.85
C MET A 61 -1.53 -12.33 4.47
N PRO A 62 -2.85 -12.47 4.61
CA PRO A 62 -3.68 -11.47 5.28
C PRO A 62 -3.37 -11.43 6.78
N ASN A 63 -3.77 -10.37 7.47
CA ASN A 63 -3.56 -10.24 8.93
C ASN A 63 -4.73 -10.80 9.76
N ARG A 64 -5.72 -11.44 9.13
CA ARG A 64 -6.87 -12.07 9.79
C ARG A 64 -6.85 -13.58 9.54
N ILE A 65 -7.01 -14.34 10.62
CA ILE A 65 -6.99 -15.80 10.63
C ILE A 65 -8.31 -16.29 11.20
N LEU A 66 -8.90 -17.29 10.57
CA LEU A 66 -10.10 -17.98 11.03
C LEU A 66 -9.80 -19.47 11.19
N LEU A 67 -10.09 -20.00 12.37
CA LEU A 67 -9.73 -21.33 12.81
C LEU A 67 -10.95 -22.07 13.35
N ARG A 68 -10.92 -23.40 13.27
CA ARG A 68 -11.81 -24.32 13.99
C ARG A 68 -10.98 -25.19 14.93
N GLY A 69 -11.27 -25.14 16.22
CA GLY A 69 -10.53 -25.84 17.27
C GLY A 69 -10.23 -24.97 18.49
N GLU A 70 -9.19 -25.33 19.25
CA GLU A 70 -8.75 -24.59 20.43
C GLU A 70 -7.39 -23.92 20.19
N PHE A 71 -7.40 -22.58 20.27
CA PHE A 71 -6.22 -21.74 20.12
C PHE A 71 -6.36 -20.54 21.06
N SER A 72 -5.65 -20.57 22.18
CA SER A 72 -5.74 -19.53 23.21
C SER A 72 -5.11 -18.22 22.76
N GLU A 73 -5.54 -17.10 23.36
CA GLU A 73 -4.91 -15.79 23.15
C GLU A 73 -3.42 -15.83 23.51
N GLN A 74 -3.04 -16.57 24.56
CA GLN A 74 -1.65 -16.71 24.98
C GLN A 74 -0.80 -17.43 23.92
N GLN A 75 -1.29 -18.53 23.34
CA GLN A 75 -0.59 -19.21 22.24
C GLN A 75 -0.40 -18.30 21.04
N ALA A 76 -1.45 -17.54 20.68
CA ALA A 76 -1.41 -16.58 19.59
C ALA A 76 -0.38 -15.48 19.87
N ARG A 77 -0.40 -14.91 21.09
CA ARG A 77 0.53 -13.87 21.54
C ARG A 77 1.98 -14.37 21.51
N ASP A 78 2.23 -15.55 22.04
CA ASP A 78 3.57 -16.13 22.14
C ASP A 78 4.14 -16.46 20.75
N ALA A 79 3.32 -16.99 19.84
CA ALA A 79 3.72 -17.25 18.47
C ALA A 79 4.10 -15.96 17.72
N LEU A 80 3.25 -14.92 17.83
CA LEU A 80 3.50 -13.62 17.21
C LEU A 80 4.75 -12.95 17.77
N LEU A 81 4.86 -12.83 19.09
CA LEU A 81 5.96 -12.13 19.74
C LEU A 81 7.29 -12.90 19.59
N THR A 82 7.26 -14.23 19.63
CA THR A 82 8.45 -15.05 19.33
C THR A 82 8.93 -14.79 17.91
N ALA A 83 8.04 -14.82 16.91
CA ALA A 83 8.42 -14.56 15.51
C ALA A 83 8.97 -13.13 15.33
N TRP A 84 8.34 -12.14 15.96
CA TRP A 84 8.81 -10.76 15.91
C TRP A 84 10.18 -10.57 16.57
N LYS A 85 10.38 -11.15 17.77
CA LYS A 85 11.66 -11.12 18.47
C LYS A 85 12.76 -11.82 17.67
N GLN A 86 12.44 -12.90 16.95
CA GLN A 86 13.40 -13.55 16.05
C GLN A 86 13.88 -12.60 14.94
N ILE A 87 12.95 -11.86 14.30
CA ILE A 87 13.31 -10.84 13.31
C ILE A 87 14.21 -9.77 13.93
N LEU A 88 13.80 -9.20 15.07
CA LEU A 88 14.57 -8.16 15.75
C LEU A 88 15.96 -8.63 16.15
N ASN A 89 16.08 -9.81 16.75
CA ASN A 89 17.35 -10.38 17.16
C ASN A 89 18.27 -10.61 15.96
N GLN A 90 17.74 -11.16 14.86
CA GLN A 90 18.53 -11.38 13.66
C GLN A 90 19.05 -10.07 13.06
N CYS A 91 18.19 -9.05 12.94
CA CYS A 91 18.60 -7.74 12.46
C CYS A 91 19.63 -7.08 13.39
N ARG A 92 19.41 -7.14 14.71
CA ARG A 92 20.33 -6.55 15.70
C ARG A 92 21.68 -7.24 15.69
N SER A 93 21.71 -8.58 15.78
CA SER A 93 22.94 -9.36 15.76
C SER A 93 23.70 -9.20 14.46
N TRP A 94 23.00 -9.01 13.33
CA TRP A 94 23.65 -8.65 12.06
C TRP A 94 24.36 -7.29 12.17
N ILE A 95 23.69 -6.24 12.68
CA ILE A 95 24.32 -4.92 12.82
C ILE A 95 25.53 -4.99 13.77
N GLU A 96 25.36 -5.60 14.94
CA GLU A 96 26.40 -5.72 15.97
C GLU A 96 27.60 -6.55 15.49
N GLY A 97 27.35 -7.55 14.63
CA GLY A 97 28.41 -8.35 14.01
C GLY A 97 29.16 -7.64 12.88
N GLN A 98 28.47 -6.82 12.08
CA GLN A 98 29.10 -6.02 11.02
C GLN A 98 29.84 -4.79 11.54
N LEU A 99 29.42 -4.28 12.70
CA LEU A 99 29.93 -3.05 13.30
C LEU A 99 30.45 -3.31 14.73
N ASP A 100 31.28 -4.33 14.87
CA ASP A 100 31.83 -4.81 16.16
C ASP A 100 32.73 -3.79 16.88
N GLN A 101 33.15 -2.72 16.18
CA GLN A 101 33.90 -1.60 16.75
C GLN A 101 33.09 -0.72 17.71
N TYR A 102 31.77 -0.87 17.76
CA TYR A 102 30.89 -0.08 18.62
C TYR A 102 30.48 -0.84 19.90
N THR A 103 30.28 -0.09 20.98
CA THR A 103 29.62 -0.59 22.19
C THR A 103 28.15 -0.18 22.18
N TYR A 104 27.26 -1.13 22.47
CA TYR A 104 25.81 -0.94 22.33
C TYR A 104 25.09 -0.92 23.67
N ASP A 105 24.35 0.15 23.93
CA ASP A 105 23.44 0.33 25.08
C ASP A 105 21.96 0.08 24.70
N TRP A 106 21.67 -0.13 23.42
CA TRP A 106 20.32 -0.16 22.86
C TRP A 106 19.51 -1.43 23.12
N GLU A 107 20.10 -2.44 23.77
CA GLU A 107 19.50 -3.76 23.99
C GLU A 107 18.09 -3.67 24.58
N GLU A 108 17.93 -2.85 25.63
CA GLU A 108 16.66 -2.65 26.32
C GLU A 108 15.59 -2.07 25.37
N GLN A 109 15.99 -1.16 24.49
CA GLN A 109 15.07 -0.52 23.53
C GLN A 109 14.63 -1.51 22.45
N TRP A 110 15.54 -2.36 21.96
CA TRP A 110 15.18 -3.47 21.07
C TRP A 110 14.23 -4.46 21.74
N GLN A 111 14.45 -4.80 23.02
CA GLN A 111 13.55 -5.67 23.80
C GLN A 111 12.17 -5.04 24.00
N HIS A 112 12.10 -3.73 24.25
CA HIS A 112 10.84 -2.99 24.33
C HIS A 112 10.04 -3.09 23.02
N TRP A 113 10.67 -2.84 21.87
CA TRP A 113 10.04 -3.09 20.57
C TRP A 113 9.61 -4.56 20.44
N GLY A 114 10.43 -5.51 20.88
CA GLY A 114 10.08 -6.93 20.84
C GLY A 114 8.86 -7.32 21.67
N ASN A 115 8.58 -6.61 22.76
CA ASN A 115 7.48 -6.93 23.69
C ASN A 115 6.18 -6.17 23.41
N TYR A 116 6.27 -4.95 22.85
CA TYR A 116 5.15 -4.01 22.83
C TYR A 116 4.82 -3.47 21.43
N SER A 117 5.43 -3.98 20.35
CA SER A 117 5.10 -3.55 18.98
C SER A 117 3.69 -3.92 18.53
N TRP A 118 3.16 -5.03 19.05
CA TRP A 118 1.96 -5.67 18.51
C TRP A 118 0.91 -5.90 19.60
N GLU A 119 -0.32 -5.51 19.29
CA GLU A 119 -1.52 -5.99 19.95
C GLU A 119 -2.03 -7.21 19.21
N ILE A 120 -2.60 -8.16 19.96
CA ILE A 120 -3.26 -9.33 19.41
C ILE A 120 -4.69 -9.37 19.93
N PHE A 121 -5.61 -9.71 19.02
CA PHE A 121 -7.03 -9.79 19.29
C PHE A 121 -7.51 -11.17 18.89
N ARG A 122 -8.36 -11.74 19.74
CA ARG A 122 -8.95 -13.06 19.56
C ARG A 122 -10.45 -12.96 19.82
N GLY A 123 -11.26 -13.36 18.85
CA GLY A 123 -12.67 -13.61 19.05
C GLY A 123 -12.99 -15.11 19.04
N GLU A 124 -14.02 -15.52 19.76
CA GLU A 124 -14.50 -16.89 19.80
C GLU A 124 -16.02 -17.01 19.62
N GLY A 125 -16.48 -18.16 19.15
CA GLY A 125 -17.91 -18.43 19.05
C GLY A 125 -18.26 -19.82 18.53
N GLU A 126 -19.54 -20.15 18.56
CA GLU A 126 -20.09 -21.43 18.08
C GLU A 126 -20.17 -21.53 16.56
N SER A 127 -19.96 -20.40 15.87
CA SER A 127 -19.91 -20.29 14.41
C SER A 127 -18.80 -19.31 13.96
N PRO A 128 -18.35 -19.38 12.70
CA PRO A 128 -17.43 -18.38 12.13
C PRO A 128 -17.91 -16.94 12.29
N LYS A 129 -19.22 -16.71 12.11
CA LYS A 129 -19.84 -15.40 12.23
C LYS A 129 -19.71 -14.82 13.62
N THR A 130 -20.11 -15.59 14.64
CA THR A 130 -20.03 -15.18 16.04
C THR A 130 -18.59 -14.94 16.48
N ALA A 131 -17.62 -15.76 16.01
CA ALA A 131 -16.21 -15.56 16.33
C ALA A 131 -15.64 -14.28 15.69
N MET A 132 -16.06 -13.94 14.47
CA MET A 132 -15.66 -12.69 13.80
C MET A 132 -16.31 -11.46 14.44
N GLU A 133 -17.54 -11.56 14.92
CA GLU A 133 -18.23 -10.48 15.63
C GLU A 133 -17.58 -10.20 16.98
N ASP A 134 -17.31 -11.24 17.78
CA ASP A 134 -16.56 -11.11 19.03
C ASP A 134 -15.16 -10.53 18.78
N LEU A 135 -14.47 -10.93 17.70
CA LEU A 135 -13.17 -10.34 17.36
C LEU A 135 -13.25 -8.82 17.15
N GLU A 136 -14.28 -8.32 16.47
CA GLU A 136 -14.46 -6.87 16.27
C GLU A 136 -14.77 -6.14 17.57
N GLU A 137 -15.49 -6.78 18.50
CA GLU A 137 -15.70 -6.25 19.86
C GLU A 137 -14.39 -6.20 20.66
N GLN A 138 -13.58 -7.28 20.63
CA GLN A 138 -12.30 -7.31 21.32
C GLN A 138 -11.32 -6.24 20.82
N LYS A 139 -11.40 -5.87 19.53
CA LYS A 139 -10.59 -4.76 18.97
C LYS A 139 -10.90 -3.40 19.58
N LEU A 140 -12.05 -3.23 20.23
CA LEU A 140 -12.41 -1.98 20.93
C LEU A 140 -11.67 -1.82 22.27
N SER A 141 -11.12 -2.91 22.83
CA SER A 141 -10.51 -2.93 24.17
C SER A 141 -9.23 -2.09 24.33
N ARG A 142 -8.59 -1.65 23.22
CA ARG A 142 -7.41 -0.76 23.17
C ARG A 142 -6.40 -1.02 24.30
N ASN A 143 -5.72 -2.16 24.27
CA ASN A 143 -4.77 -2.59 25.30
C ASN A 143 -3.31 -2.35 24.87
N TRP A 144 -3.03 -1.14 24.37
CA TRP A 144 -1.73 -0.78 23.84
C TRP A 144 -0.82 -0.20 24.92
N ILE A 145 0.48 -0.52 24.83
CA ILE A 145 1.52 0.04 25.69
C ILE A 145 2.39 0.97 24.85
N ALA A 146 2.40 2.25 25.22
CA ALA A 146 3.26 3.24 24.58
C ALA A 146 4.73 2.97 24.90
N LEU A 147 5.58 2.93 23.87
CA LEU A 147 7.02 2.91 24.05
C LEU A 147 7.53 4.33 24.26
N ASN A 148 8.00 4.61 25.47
CA ASN A 148 8.70 5.86 25.78
C ASN A 148 10.15 5.77 25.33
N TRP A 149 10.67 6.86 24.78
CA TRP A 149 12.05 6.97 24.34
C TRP A 149 12.60 8.38 24.58
N VAL A 150 13.93 8.49 24.61
CA VAL A 150 14.66 9.76 24.71
C VAL A 150 15.74 9.76 23.64
N GLY A 151 15.82 10.82 22.83
CA GLY A 151 16.81 10.92 21.74
C GLY A 151 16.40 11.90 20.65
N GLU A 152 17.11 11.88 19.53
CA GLU A 152 16.67 12.54 18.30
C GLU A 152 15.66 11.65 17.56
N SER A 153 14.64 12.26 16.98
CA SER A 153 13.56 11.57 16.26
C SER A 153 14.03 11.09 14.88
N SER A 154 13.44 10.00 14.37
CA SER A 154 13.74 9.50 13.03
C SER A 154 13.49 10.55 11.94
N SER A 155 14.34 10.53 10.92
CA SER A 155 14.21 11.37 9.73
C SER A 155 13.03 10.98 8.84
N LEU A 156 12.40 9.82 9.10
CA LEU A 156 11.32 9.29 8.28
C LEU A 156 9.94 9.69 8.79
N THR A 157 9.63 9.28 10.02
CA THR A 157 8.32 9.50 10.63
C THR A 157 8.34 10.63 11.64
N GLY A 158 9.49 10.84 12.30
CA GLY A 158 9.62 11.76 13.42
C GLY A 158 8.94 11.26 14.70
N THR A 159 8.38 10.04 14.71
CA THR A 159 7.59 9.53 15.84
C THR A 159 8.40 8.75 16.85
N ASP A 160 9.54 8.19 16.43
CA ASP A 160 10.33 7.23 17.19
C ASP A 160 11.80 7.64 17.21
N ALA A 161 12.55 7.28 18.27
CA ALA A 161 13.98 7.57 18.38
C ALA A 161 14.79 6.89 17.27
N ILE A 162 15.85 7.55 16.82
CA ILE A 162 16.81 6.95 15.88
C ILE A 162 17.53 5.75 16.51
N ALA A 163 17.74 4.68 15.74
CA ALA A 163 18.54 3.54 16.16
C ALA A 163 20.03 3.91 16.07
N HIS A 164 20.74 3.90 17.20
CA HIS A 164 22.18 4.10 17.27
C HIS A 164 22.76 3.41 18.54
N PRO A 165 24.07 3.17 18.63
CA PRO A 165 24.65 2.38 19.72
C PRO A 165 24.35 2.91 21.12
N GLY A 166 24.30 4.24 21.31
CA GLY A 166 23.98 4.88 22.59
C GLY A 166 22.48 5.03 22.89
N LEU A 167 21.58 4.52 22.05
CA LEU A 167 20.14 4.62 22.27
C LEU A 167 19.77 3.90 23.58
N GLY A 168 19.00 4.54 24.46
CA GLY A 168 18.64 3.97 25.76
C GLY A 168 19.69 4.14 26.86
N CYS A 169 20.79 4.86 26.59
CA CYS A 169 21.78 5.17 27.62
C CYS A 169 21.15 5.98 28.78
N LYS A 170 21.31 5.50 30.02
CA LYS A 170 20.64 6.02 31.23
C LYS A 170 21.01 7.46 31.63
N ILE A 171 21.95 8.08 30.91
CA ILE A 171 22.54 9.39 31.25
C ILE A 171 21.90 10.54 30.43
N LEU A 172 21.02 10.24 29.47
CA LEU A 172 20.38 11.25 28.62
C LEU A 172 19.29 12.03 29.37
N ASP A 173 19.57 13.30 29.71
CA ASP A 173 18.57 14.25 30.19
C ASP A 173 17.73 14.73 28.99
N PRO A 174 16.41 14.43 28.92
CA PRO A 174 15.56 14.79 27.78
C PRO A 174 15.44 16.30 27.54
N ARG A 175 15.86 17.13 28.51
CA ARG A 175 15.88 18.60 28.38
C ARG A 175 17.15 19.12 27.70
N LYS A 176 18.18 18.28 27.51
CA LYS A 176 19.46 18.67 26.91
C LYS A 176 19.53 18.16 25.49
N ALA A 177 19.87 19.06 24.56
CA ALA A 177 20.21 18.65 23.21
C ALA A 177 21.50 17.81 23.20
N LEU A 178 21.60 16.91 22.22
CA LEU A 178 22.83 16.15 21.99
C LEU A 178 24.01 17.10 21.75
N SER A 179 25.14 16.78 22.38
CA SER A 179 26.41 17.46 22.15
C SER A 179 26.92 17.24 20.73
N ALA A 180 27.83 18.10 20.28
CA ALA A 180 28.47 17.95 18.97
C ALA A 180 29.19 16.60 18.82
N SER A 181 29.78 16.10 19.91
CA SER A 181 30.47 14.80 19.92
C SER A 181 29.49 13.63 19.76
N GLU A 182 28.33 13.67 20.42
CA GLU A 182 27.30 12.63 20.28
C GLU A 182 26.73 12.60 18.87
N ARG A 183 26.43 13.77 18.29
CA ARG A 183 25.98 13.89 16.90
C ARG A 183 27.02 13.37 15.91
N GLN A 184 28.28 13.68 16.13
CA GLN A 184 29.37 13.18 15.29
C GLN A 184 29.48 11.65 15.37
N ALA A 185 29.37 11.07 16.58
CA ALA A 185 29.38 9.62 16.76
C ALA A 185 28.18 8.93 16.05
N ILE A 186 26.98 9.51 16.16
CA ILE A 186 25.80 9.02 15.43
C ILE A 186 26.01 9.12 13.92
N ASN A 187 26.55 10.22 13.42
CA ASN A 187 26.82 10.39 11.99
C ASN A 187 27.83 9.36 11.48
N GLN A 188 28.90 9.10 12.26
CA GLN A 188 29.88 8.08 11.92
C GLN A 188 29.26 6.68 11.88
N PHE A 189 28.46 6.33 12.89
CA PHE A 189 27.73 5.05 12.92
C PHE A 189 26.85 4.85 11.67
N TYR A 190 26.08 5.87 11.27
CA TYR A 190 25.25 5.76 10.06
C TYR A 190 26.06 5.71 8.77
N THR A 191 27.25 6.30 8.75
CA THR A 191 28.18 6.20 7.60
C THR A 191 28.72 4.77 7.48
N ASP A 192 29.16 4.19 8.60
CA ASP A 192 29.68 2.82 8.62
C ASP A 192 28.56 1.80 8.33
N LEU A 193 27.35 2.02 8.87
CA LEU A 193 26.18 1.20 8.60
C LEU A 193 25.77 1.26 7.13
N SER A 194 25.76 2.45 6.53
CA SER A 194 25.53 2.66 5.10
C SER A 194 26.52 1.82 4.28
N LEU A 195 27.82 1.90 4.58
CA LEU A 195 28.86 1.12 3.90
C LEU A 195 28.67 -0.40 4.05
N ALA A 196 28.39 -0.88 5.27
CA ALA A 196 28.15 -2.30 5.55
C ALA A 196 26.87 -2.84 4.87
N LEU A 197 25.90 -1.97 4.58
CA LEU A 197 24.67 -2.36 3.89
C LEU A 197 24.83 -2.46 2.37
N GLU A 198 25.87 -1.84 1.80
CA GLU A 198 26.21 -1.95 0.38
C GLU A 198 27.07 -3.18 0.07
N THR A 199 27.62 -3.86 1.08
CA THR A 199 28.36 -5.12 0.89
C THR A 199 27.40 -6.31 0.75
N HIS A 200 27.42 -6.94 -0.42
CA HIS A 200 26.63 -8.14 -0.72
C HIS A 200 27.48 -9.41 -0.53
N PRO A 201 26.96 -10.46 0.14
CA PRO A 201 27.62 -11.76 0.15
C PRO A 201 27.47 -12.42 -1.24
N GLU A 202 28.59 -12.80 -1.84
CA GLU A 202 28.62 -13.59 -3.09
C GLU A 202 28.09 -15.00 -2.80
N THR A 203 26.90 -15.37 -3.29
CA THR A 203 26.41 -16.77 -3.23
C THR A 203 26.07 -17.32 -4.61
N GLN A 204 26.46 -18.57 -4.87
CA GLN A 204 26.29 -19.27 -6.15
C GLN A 204 24.84 -19.49 -6.58
N GLU A 205 23.89 -19.65 -5.64
CA GLU A 205 22.45 -19.75 -5.96
C GLU A 205 21.87 -18.44 -6.54
N GLU A 206 22.53 -17.30 -6.31
CA GLU A 206 22.11 -16.00 -6.87
C GLU A 206 22.53 -15.83 -8.34
N GLU A 207 23.56 -16.54 -8.82
CA GLU A 207 23.95 -16.58 -10.24
C GLU A 207 22.94 -17.43 -11.06
N ASP A 208 22.48 -18.55 -10.52
CA ASP A 208 21.57 -19.47 -11.22
C ASP A 208 20.16 -18.86 -11.44
N LEU A 209 19.66 -18.07 -10.47
CA LEU A 209 18.42 -17.30 -10.59
C LEU A 209 18.55 -16.09 -11.52
N GLU A 210 19.75 -15.51 -11.62
CA GLU A 210 20.06 -14.49 -12.63
C GLU A 210 20.01 -15.10 -14.03
N GLU A 211 20.57 -16.30 -14.25
CA GLU A 211 20.48 -16.98 -15.54
C GLU A 211 19.03 -17.25 -15.96
N GLU A 212 18.18 -17.74 -15.06
CA GLU A 212 16.77 -18.04 -15.38
C GLU A 212 15.94 -16.77 -15.65
N ILE A 213 16.23 -15.65 -14.99
CA ILE A 213 15.57 -14.35 -15.23
C ILE A 213 16.14 -13.66 -16.49
N LEU A 214 17.45 -13.73 -16.73
CA LEU A 214 18.10 -13.22 -17.95
C LEU A 214 17.65 -13.98 -19.20
N LEU A 215 17.40 -15.30 -19.10
CA LEU A 215 16.86 -16.11 -20.21
C LEU A 215 15.44 -15.69 -20.62
N THR A 216 14.68 -14.99 -19.75
CA THR A 216 13.36 -14.42 -20.06
C THR A 216 13.40 -12.94 -20.45
N ALA A 217 14.53 -12.29 -20.29
CA ALA A 217 14.75 -10.89 -20.63
C ALA A 217 15.67 -10.80 -21.85
N GLU A 218 15.10 -10.99 -23.05
CA GLU A 218 15.81 -10.70 -24.29
C GLU A 218 16.44 -9.29 -24.24
N ALA A 219 17.70 -9.27 -24.67
CA ALA A 219 18.65 -8.18 -24.60
C ALA A 219 18.10 -6.77 -24.87
N SER A 220 18.24 -5.88 -23.88
CA SER A 220 18.58 -4.47 -24.07
C SER A 220 18.74 -3.79 -22.70
N ASP A 221 19.98 -3.56 -22.25
CA ASP A 221 20.58 -2.22 -22.08
C ASP A 221 21.87 -2.32 -21.22
N PRO A 222 23.08 -2.15 -21.77
CA PRO A 222 24.35 -2.33 -21.05
C PRO A 222 24.72 -1.20 -20.05
N GLU A 223 23.84 -0.24 -19.77
CA GLU A 223 24.19 0.99 -19.02
C GLU A 223 23.37 1.26 -17.74
N VAL A 224 22.68 0.27 -17.15
CA VAL A 224 21.77 0.55 -16.02
C VAL A 224 22.43 0.39 -14.63
N GLN A 225 23.14 1.42 -14.18
CA GLN A 225 23.35 1.72 -12.75
C GLN A 225 23.05 3.20 -12.45
N PRO A 226 22.59 3.58 -11.23
CA PRO A 226 22.78 2.85 -9.97
C PRO A 226 21.48 2.41 -9.30
N GLU A 227 21.61 1.39 -8.45
CA GLU A 227 20.65 1.14 -7.38
C GLU A 227 20.54 2.38 -6.49
N GLY A 228 19.36 2.66 -5.94
CA GLY A 228 19.28 3.58 -4.82
C GLY A 228 20.04 2.96 -3.65
N LYS A 229 20.91 3.74 -2.98
CA LYS A 229 21.63 3.28 -1.78
C LYS A 229 20.67 2.58 -0.82
N PHE A 230 21.09 1.45 -0.27
CA PHE A 230 20.33 0.69 0.71
C PHE A 230 20.00 1.56 1.93
N LEU A 231 20.92 2.43 2.35
CA LEU A 231 20.73 3.48 3.36
C LEU A 231 21.50 4.73 2.93
N SER A 232 20.88 5.90 2.87
CA SER A 232 21.62 7.13 2.58
C SER A 232 22.28 7.69 3.85
N ASP A 233 23.39 8.40 3.68
CA ASP A 233 24.16 8.95 4.80
C ASP A 233 23.39 10.03 5.60
N SER A 234 22.33 10.56 5.00
CA SER A 234 21.36 11.50 5.61
C SER A 234 20.15 10.83 6.27
N GLU A 235 19.89 9.55 5.99
CA GLU A 235 18.79 8.81 6.62
C GLU A 235 19.14 8.48 8.08
N ARG A 236 18.23 8.79 8.99
CA ARG A 236 18.26 8.33 10.38
C ARG A 236 16.95 7.60 10.64
N LEU A 237 17.03 6.32 10.94
CA LEU A 237 15.88 5.42 11.02
C LEU A 237 15.66 4.98 12.45
N SER A 238 14.41 4.84 12.88
CA SER A 238 14.09 4.17 14.14
C SER A 238 14.29 2.65 14.02
N ILE A 239 14.28 1.94 15.15
CA ILE A 239 14.39 0.46 15.17
C ILE A 239 13.41 -0.21 14.20
N PRO A 240 12.08 0.03 14.24
CA PRO A 240 11.16 -0.63 13.32
C PRO A 240 11.39 -0.23 11.85
N GLU A 241 11.81 1.01 11.58
CA GLU A 241 12.12 1.48 10.22
C GLU A 241 13.38 0.80 9.67
N LEU A 242 14.42 0.69 10.49
CA LEU A 242 15.67 0.00 10.15
C LEU A 242 15.42 -1.49 9.93
N VAL A 243 14.59 -2.13 10.77
CA VAL A 243 14.24 -3.55 10.63
C VAL A 243 13.50 -3.81 9.32
N LYS A 244 12.52 -2.98 8.95
CA LYS A 244 11.86 -3.07 7.63
C LYS A 244 12.86 -3.01 6.49
N ARG A 245 13.88 -2.16 6.62
CA ARG A 245 14.95 -2.07 5.62
C ARG A 245 15.78 -3.36 5.61
N LEU A 246 16.27 -3.82 6.76
CA LEU A 246 17.17 -4.97 6.90
C LEU A 246 16.58 -6.29 6.44
N VAL A 247 15.30 -6.58 6.71
CA VAL A 247 14.65 -7.83 6.27
C VAL A 247 14.60 -8.00 4.75
N THR A 248 14.96 -6.96 3.99
CA THR A 248 15.06 -7.02 2.53
C THR A 248 16.41 -7.48 2.00
N ARG A 249 17.42 -7.67 2.86
CA ARG A 249 18.71 -8.25 2.47
C ARG A 249 18.58 -9.77 2.31
N SER A 250 19.32 -10.34 1.36
CA SER A 250 19.27 -11.79 1.10
C SER A 250 19.77 -12.60 2.29
N ASP A 251 20.92 -12.26 2.87
CA ASP A 251 21.49 -12.91 4.06
C ASP A 251 20.52 -12.93 5.26
N ILE A 252 19.91 -11.79 5.59
CA ILE A 252 18.96 -11.68 6.70
C ILE A 252 17.66 -12.41 6.37
N SER A 253 17.09 -12.22 5.19
CA SER A 253 15.82 -12.87 4.81
C SER A 253 15.94 -14.39 4.74
N GLN A 254 17.03 -14.93 4.18
CA GLN A 254 17.32 -16.36 4.14
C GLN A 254 17.43 -16.95 5.55
N SER A 255 18.16 -16.27 6.45
CA SER A 255 18.30 -16.72 7.84
C SER A 255 16.98 -16.78 8.62
N LEU A 256 15.98 -15.98 8.19
CA LEU A 256 14.64 -15.93 8.78
C LEU A 256 13.63 -16.83 8.05
N GLU A 257 14.04 -17.52 6.98
CA GLU A 257 13.15 -18.25 6.06
C GLU A 257 12.07 -17.35 5.44
N MET A 258 12.38 -16.07 5.24
CA MET A 258 11.50 -15.10 4.59
C MET A 258 11.74 -15.08 3.08
N PRO A 259 10.70 -14.82 2.26
CA PRO A 259 10.90 -14.60 0.83
C PRO A 259 11.87 -13.44 0.58
N PHE A 260 12.98 -13.70 -0.12
CA PHE A 260 13.97 -12.67 -0.42
C PHE A 260 13.51 -11.73 -1.54
N LEU A 261 14.06 -10.52 -1.52
CA LEU A 261 13.97 -9.57 -2.63
C LEU A 261 15.08 -9.90 -3.62
N GLY A 262 14.71 -10.34 -4.83
CA GLY A 262 15.71 -10.63 -5.86
C GLY A 262 16.57 -9.41 -6.19
N ARG A 263 17.83 -9.65 -6.60
CA ARG A 263 18.84 -8.61 -6.93
C ARG A 263 18.33 -7.56 -7.93
N SER A 264 17.36 -7.89 -8.79
CA SER A 264 16.71 -6.92 -9.69
C SER A 264 15.77 -5.91 -9.00
N PHE A 265 15.64 -5.94 -7.67
CA PHE A 265 14.87 -4.95 -6.93
C PHE A 265 15.61 -3.60 -6.88
N LYS A 266 15.24 -2.72 -7.80
CA LYS A 266 15.62 -1.31 -7.75
C LYS A 266 14.54 -0.48 -7.05
N ASP A 267 14.95 0.43 -6.17
CA ASP A 267 14.10 1.51 -5.69
C ASP A 267 13.69 2.40 -6.87
N ILE A 268 12.54 3.07 -6.73
CA ILE A 268 12.00 3.88 -7.81
C ILE A 268 12.76 5.20 -7.87
N VAL A 269 13.62 5.34 -8.87
CA VAL A 269 14.24 6.62 -9.21
C VAL A 269 13.22 7.46 -9.97
N ARG A 270 12.58 8.39 -9.24
CA ARG A 270 11.63 9.34 -9.83
C ARG A 270 12.32 10.61 -10.30
N ARG A 271 13.42 11.00 -9.66
CA ARG A 271 14.34 12.07 -10.08
C ARG A 271 15.78 11.56 -10.00
N PRO A 272 16.55 11.54 -11.09
CA PRO A 272 17.97 11.19 -11.05
C PRO A 272 18.78 12.26 -10.29
N GLU A 273 19.68 11.83 -9.39
CA GLU A 273 20.47 12.74 -8.52
C GLU A 273 21.41 13.67 -9.32
N ASP A 274 21.93 13.21 -10.46
CA ASP A 274 22.85 13.98 -11.32
C ASP A 274 22.17 14.83 -12.39
N SER A 275 20.84 14.83 -12.44
CA SER A 275 20.12 15.54 -13.49
C SER A 275 19.86 17.00 -13.10
N ASN A 276 20.32 17.91 -13.96
CA ASN A 276 20.03 19.34 -13.98
C ASN A 276 18.63 19.63 -13.38
N PRO A 277 18.41 20.59 -12.46
CA PRO A 277 17.12 20.85 -11.80
C PRO A 277 15.93 21.17 -12.75
N LYS A 278 16.17 21.19 -14.07
CA LYS A 278 15.18 21.26 -15.16
C LYS A 278 14.84 19.90 -15.80
N SER A 279 15.39 18.78 -15.32
CA SER A 279 15.07 17.45 -15.82
C SER A 279 13.73 17.00 -15.20
N ASP A 280 12.72 16.88 -16.07
CA ASP A 280 11.40 16.39 -15.70
C ASP A 280 11.51 14.90 -15.41
N GLY A 281 11.79 14.56 -14.14
CA GLY A 281 11.77 13.17 -13.69
C GLY A 281 10.46 12.44 -14.04
N GLN A 282 10.41 11.11 -13.96
CA GLN A 282 9.23 10.36 -14.37
C GLN A 282 8.05 10.53 -13.40
N TRP A 283 6.85 10.66 -13.96
CA TRP A 283 5.61 10.47 -13.22
C TRP A 283 5.40 8.98 -12.94
N THR A 284 4.72 8.66 -11.84
CA THR A 284 4.48 7.28 -11.41
C THR A 284 3.03 7.09 -10.99
N GLY A 285 2.44 5.95 -11.34
CA GLY A 285 1.10 5.57 -10.94
C GLY A 285 1.16 4.67 -9.71
N TRP A 286 0.39 4.96 -8.68
CA TRP A 286 0.31 4.15 -7.47
C TRP A 286 -1.13 3.76 -7.26
N PHE A 287 -1.39 2.51 -6.91
CA PHE A 287 -2.75 2.03 -6.77
C PHE A 287 -2.91 1.14 -5.56
N MET A 288 -4.01 1.35 -4.84
CA MET A 288 -4.39 0.56 -3.68
C MET A 288 -5.82 0.09 -3.87
N GLY A 289 -6.02 -1.22 -3.82
CA GLY A 289 -7.33 -1.87 -3.98
C GLY A 289 -7.68 -2.71 -2.78
N ASP A 290 -8.97 -2.80 -2.49
CA ASP A 290 -9.52 -3.60 -1.40
C ASP A 290 -10.93 -4.08 -1.76
N GLY A 291 -11.16 -5.37 -1.55
CA GLY A 291 -12.43 -6.04 -1.81
C GLY A 291 -13.51 -5.57 -0.85
N ASP A 292 -14.65 -5.21 -1.40
CA ASP A 292 -15.73 -4.60 -0.63
C ASP A 292 -16.42 -5.61 0.28
N LYS A 293 -16.50 -5.27 1.57
CA LYS A 293 -17.25 -6.04 2.58
C LYS A 293 -16.88 -7.52 2.63
N VAL A 294 -15.62 -7.86 2.41
CA VAL A 294 -15.13 -9.25 2.45
C VAL A 294 -15.46 -9.92 3.78
N GLY A 295 -15.42 -9.18 4.90
CA GLY A 295 -15.86 -9.69 6.20
C GLY A 295 -17.33 -10.13 6.23
N ASP A 296 -18.24 -9.37 5.63
CA ASP A 296 -19.65 -9.74 5.52
C ASP A 296 -19.81 -10.94 4.59
N LYS A 297 -19.06 -10.96 3.48
CA LYS A 297 -19.08 -12.09 2.54
C LYS A 297 -18.60 -13.39 3.16
N LEU A 298 -17.57 -13.34 4.01
CA LEU A 298 -17.11 -14.50 4.77
C LEU A 298 -18.20 -15.01 5.72
N LYS A 299 -19.01 -14.13 6.33
CA LYS A 299 -20.15 -14.53 7.16
C LYS A 299 -21.23 -15.23 6.33
N GLU A 300 -21.57 -14.69 5.16
CA GLU A 300 -22.54 -15.32 4.24
C GLU A 300 -22.08 -16.71 3.79
N ILE A 301 -20.84 -16.83 3.33
CA ILE A 301 -20.27 -18.11 2.89
C ILE A 301 -20.25 -19.13 4.03
N ALA A 302 -19.97 -18.70 5.26
CA ALA A 302 -20.02 -19.58 6.42
C ALA A 302 -21.44 -20.13 6.70
N GLU A 303 -22.49 -19.35 6.42
CA GLU A 303 -23.88 -19.76 6.58
C GLU A 303 -24.37 -20.66 5.42
N GLU A 304 -23.96 -20.35 4.18
CA GLU A 304 -24.44 -21.05 2.96
C GLU A 304 -23.62 -22.31 2.63
N ASP A 305 -22.29 -22.20 2.62
CA ASP A 305 -21.35 -23.22 2.13
C ASP A 305 -20.46 -23.82 3.23
N GLY A 306 -20.57 -23.29 4.46
CA GLY A 306 -19.84 -23.75 5.63
C GLY A 306 -18.31 -23.62 5.52
N ASP A 307 -17.60 -24.44 6.30
CA ASP A 307 -16.14 -24.44 6.37
C ASP A 307 -15.45 -24.67 5.00
N GLN A 308 -16.07 -25.47 4.13
CA GLN A 308 -15.53 -25.76 2.81
C GLN A 308 -15.56 -24.52 1.90
N GLY A 309 -16.70 -23.81 1.86
CA GLY A 309 -16.81 -22.56 1.10
C GLY A 309 -15.80 -21.50 1.55
N LEU A 310 -15.60 -21.36 2.87
CA LEU A 310 -14.60 -20.44 3.43
C LEU A 310 -13.17 -20.76 2.93
N GLN A 311 -12.81 -22.04 2.91
CA GLN A 311 -11.51 -22.48 2.41
C GLN A 311 -11.38 -22.26 0.89
N GLU A 312 -12.44 -22.51 0.13
CA GLU A 312 -12.46 -22.30 -1.33
C GLU A 312 -12.32 -20.83 -1.68
N PHE A 313 -13.09 -19.95 -1.04
CA PHE A 313 -12.98 -18.51 -1.16
C PHE A 313 -11.56 -18.02 -0.86
N SER A 314 -11.01 -18.44 0.29
CA SER A 314 -9.67 -18.01 0.71
C SER A 314 -8.58 -18.51 -0.24
N LYS A 315 -8.69 -19.75 -0.75
CA LYS A 315 -7.80 -20.28 -1.80
C LYS A 315 -7.93 -19.51 -3.11
N ALA A 316 -9.13 -19.12 -3.52
CA ALA A 316 -9.39 -18.38 -4.75
C ALA A 316 -8.72 -16.99 -4.71
N MET A 317 -8.92 -16.23 -3.62
CA MET A 317 -8.30 -14.91 -3.45
C MET A 317 -6.78 -14.97 -3.42
N ARG A 318 -6.22 -15.99 -2.74
CA ARG A 318 -4.76 -16.20 -2.68
C ARG A 318 -4.17 -16.61 -4.02
N LYS A 319 -4.87 -17.45 -4.79
CA LYS A 319 -4.49 -17.83 -6.15
C LYS A 319 -4.56 -16.61 -7.08
N TRP A 320 -5.59 -15.78 -6.94
CA TRP A 320 -5.71 -14.53 -7.68
C TRP A 320 -4.54 -13.59 -7.38
N GLY A 321 -4.23 -13.27 -6.13
CA GLY A 321 -3.14 -12.36 -5.78
C GLY A 321 -1.77 -12.82 -6.31
N LYS A 322 -1.52 -14.13 -6.30
CA LYS A 322 -0.34 -14.74 -6.92
C LYS A 322 -0.31 -14.54 -8.44
N ASN A 323 -1.42 -14.82 -9.11
CA ASN A 323 -1.52 -14.66 -10.57
C ASN A 323 -1.43 -13.19 -10.98
N PHE A 324 -2.15 -12.30 -10.30
CA PHE A 324 -2.13 -10.86 -10.51
C PHE A 324 -0.69 -10.31 -10.44
N THR A 325 0.05 -10.68 -9.39
CA THR A 325 1.47 -10.31 -9.25
C THR A 325 2.32 -10.78 -10.44
N ARG A 326 2.12 -12.02 -10.89
CA ARG A 326 2.88 -12.61 -12.00
C ARG A 326 2.53 -11.95 -13.34
N GLU A 327 1.25 -11.78 -13.65
CA GLU A 327 0.82 -11.19 -14.92
C GLU A 327 1.18 -9.70 -14.98
N PHE A 328 1.07 -8.96 -13.88
CA PHE A 328 1.51 -7.56 -13.81
C PHE A 328 3.01 -7.42 -14.07
N ALA A 329 3.83 -8.33 -13.53
CA ALA A 329 5.27 -8.36 -13.80
C ALA A 329 5.58 -8.63 -15.29
N LYS A 330 4.84 -9.53 -15.94
CA LYS A 330 5.01 -9.82 -17.39
C LYS A 330 4.69 -8.62 -18.27
N LYS A 331 3.70 -7.80 -17.90
CA LYS A 331 3.36 -6.56 -18.64
C LYS A 331 4.48 -5.51 -18.58
N LYS A 332 5.50 -5.69 -17.72
CA LYS A 332 6.60 -4.73 -17.48
C LYS A 332 6.11 -3.32 -17.10
N LEU A 333 4.89 -3.22 -16.54
CA LEU A 333 4.27 -1.95 -16.17
C LEU A 333 4.73 -1.40 -14.82
N GLY A 334 5.38 -2.22 -13.99
CA GLY A 334 5.90 -1.79 -12.70
C GLY A 334 6.06 -2.96 -11.73
N ARG A 335 5.68 -2.75 -10.45
CA ARG A 335 5.75 -3.78 -9.41
C ARG A 335 4.49 -3.82 -8.52
N ILE A 336 4.08 -5.02 -8.15
CA ILE A 336 3.16 -5.27 -7.02
C ILE A 336 3.97 -5.36 -5.73
N ILE A 337 3.62 -4.56 -4.74
CA ILE A 337 4.25 -4.55 -3.42
C ILE A 337 3.67 -5.71 -2.60
N TYR A 338 2.35 -5.76 -2.49
CA TYR A 338 1.62 -6.87 -1.89
C TYR A 338 0.28 -7.09 -2.58
N ALA A 339 -0.18 -8.35 -2.57
CA ALA A 339 -1.51 -8.77 -2.98
C ALA A 339 -1.91 -9.89 -2.03
N GLY A 340 -2.74 -9.51 -1.04
CA GLY A 340 -2.88 -10.16 0.26
C GLY A 340 -4.08 -11.07 0.44
N GLY A 341 -4.88 -11.26 -0.61
CA GLY A 341 -6.25 -11.72 -0.50
C GLY A 341 -7.13 -10.73 -1.26
N ASP A 342 -7.98 -10.01 -0.55
CA ASP A 342 -8.84 -8.95 -1.06
C ASP A 342 -8.15 -7.58 -1.17
N ASP A 343 -7.02 -7.37 -0.51
CA ASP A 343 -6.27 -6.11 -0.56
C ASP A 343 -4.99 -6.21 -1.41
N PHE A 344 -4.62 -5.11 -2.07
CA PHE A 344 -3.38 -5.05 -2.83
C PHE A 344 -2.87 -3.61 -2.98
N LEU A 345 -1.55 -3.51 -3.18
CA LEU A 345 -0.85 -2.26 -3.42
C LEU A 345 0.21 -2.49 -4.50
N GLY A 346 0.21 -1.60 -5.49
CA GLY A 346 1.17 -1.65 -6.58
C GLY A 346 1.56 -0.26 -7.09
N VAL A 347 2.59 -0.28 -7.93
CA VAL A 347 3.17 0.92 -8.53
C VAL A 347 3.49 0.66 -9.99
N ILE A 348 3.05 1.57 -10.84
CA ILE A 348 3.28 1.66 -12.28
C ILE A 348 4.39 2.68 -12.51
N TYR A 349 5.50 2.24 -13.08
CA TYR A 349 6.66 3.06 -13.37
C TYR A 349 7.55 2.40 -14.42
N SER A 350 8.35 3.20 -15.10
CA SER A 350 9.35 2.66 -16.02
C SER A 350 10.65 2.38 -15.30
N ARG A 351 11.26 1.23 -15.58
CA ARG A 351 12.62 0.92 -15.14
C ARG A 351 13.65 1.84 -15.81
N ASN A 352 13.30 2.42 -16.96
CA ASN A 352 14.10 3.44 -17.63
C ASN A 352 13.38 4.80 -17.49
N PRO A 353 13.83 5.70 -16.60
CA PRO A 353 13.21 7.01 -16.42
C PRO A 353 13.16 7.86 -17.71
N LYS A 354 14.01 7.58 -18.71
CA LYS A 354 14.00 8.24 -20.02
C LYS A 354 12.86 7.77 -20.93
N GLN A 355 12.21 6.66 -20.59
CA GLN A 355 11.06 6.08 -21.30
C GLN A 355 9.91 5.90 -20.30
N PRO A 356 9.31 6.99 -19.79
CA PRO A 356 8.24 6.90 -18.79
C PRO A 356 7.00 6.20 -19.34
N ILE A 357 6.26 5.54 -18.45
CA ILE A 357 4.96 4.95 -18.81
C ILE A 357 3.99 6.08 -19.13
N SER A 358 3.29 5.96 -20.26
CA SER A 358 2.33 6.99 -20.70
C SER A 358 1.06 6.98 -19.85
N ARG A 359 0.37 8.12 -19.74
CA ARG A 359 -0.92 8.24 -19.06
C ARG A 359 -1.96 7.30 -19.65
N GLN A 360 -1.99 7.18 -20.99
CA GLN A 360 -2.91 6.28 -21.68
C GLN A 360 -2.69 4.82 -21.26
N THR A 361 -1.44 4.37 -21.16
CA THR A 361 -1.14 3.01 -20.71
C THR A 361 -1.64 2.74 -19.29
N VAL A 362 -1.59 3.74 -18.41
CA VAL A 362 -2.13 3.64 -17.05
C VAL A 362 -3.66 3.54 -17.08
N LEU A 363 -4.33 4.36 -17.90
CA LEU A 363 -5.79 4.33 -18.07
C LEU A 363 -6.27 3.01 -18.68
N ASP A 364 -5.60 2.52 -19.72
CA ASP A 364 -5.93 1.25 -20.36
C ASP A 364 -5.83 0.10 -19.35
N TRP A 365 -4.73 0.07 -18.57
CA TRP A 365 -4.56 -0.90 -17.48
C TRP A 365 -5.68 -0.80 -16.44
N LEU A 366 -6.06 0.43 -16.06
CA LEU A 366 -7.12 0.65 -15.08
C LEU A 366 -8.47 0.14 -15.60
N MET A 367 -8.77 0.35 -16.88
CA MET A 367 -10.01 -0.11 -17.52
C MET A 367 -10.09 -1.63 -17.66
N GLU A 368 -8.94 -2.32 -17.73
CA GLU A 368 -8.87 -3.79 -17.71
C GLU A 368 -9.01 -4.38 -16.29
N LEU A 369 -8.78 -3.58 -15.24
CA LEU A 369 -8.69 -4.08 -13.87
C LEU A 369 -9.96 -4.77 -13.37
N PRO A 370 -11.19 -4.32 -13.65
CA PRO A 370 -12.41 -5.04 -13.25
C PRO A 370 -12.48 -6.46 -13.82
N GLN A 371 -12.00 -6.65 -15.06
CA GLN A 371 -11.95 -7.98 -15.68
C GLN A 371 -10.87 -8.86 -15.05
N GLU A 372 -9.73 -8.27 -14.68
CA GLU A 372 -8.68 -8.97 -13.93
C GLU A 372 -9.14 -9.36 -12.52
N TRP A 373 -9.88 -8.48 -11.84
CA TRP A 373 -10.47 -8.73 -10.53
C TRP A 373 -11.46 -9.90 -10.61
N ALA A 374 -12.39 -9.88 -11.58
CA ALA A 374 -13.40 -10.93 -11.76
C ALA A 374 -12.83 -12.36 -11.94
N LYS A 375 -11.54 -12.53 -12.29
CA LYS A 375 -10.87 -13.84 -12.41
C LYS A 375 -10.74 -14.61 -11.09
N HIS A 376 -10.97 -13.99 -9.93
CA HIS A 376 -11.07 -14.74 -8.69
C HIS A 376 -12.41 -15.50 -8.55
N GLU A 377 -13.40 -15.21 -9.41
CA GLU A 377 -14.70 -15.90 -9.48
C GLU A 377 -15.49 -15.87 -8.16
N GLN A 378 -15.33 -14.80 -7.38
CA GLN A 378 -16.06 -14.59 -6.12
C GLN A 378 -16.99 -13.38 -6.29
N ALA A 379 -18.15 -13.39 -5.64
CA ALA A 379 -19.11 -12.29 -5.68
C ALA A 379 -18.69 -11.14 -4.74
N ILE A 380 -17.57 -10.49 -5.04
CA ILE A 380 -17.01 -9.36 -4.29
C ILE A 380 -16.60 -8.24 -5.26
N THR A 381 -17.07 -7.02 -4.97
CA THR A 381 -16.73 -5.82 -5.73
C THR A 381 -15.42 -5.20 -5.25
N LEU A 382 -14.88 -4.24 -6.00
CA LEU A 382 -13.57 -3.65 -5.74
C LEU A 382 -13.69 -2.15 -5.49
N SER A 383 -13.13 -1.66 -4.39
CA SER A 383 -12.85 -0.24 -4.19
C SER A 383 -11.37 0.06 -4.42
N LEU A 384 -11.06 0.95 -5.38
CA LEU A 384 -9.69 1.32 -5.74
C LEU A 384 -9.42 2.81 -5.55
N GLY A 385 -8.22 3.16 -5.07
CA GLY A 385 -7.60 4.46 -5.26
C GLY A 385 -6.42 4.36 -6.23
N LEU A 386 -6.42 5.12 -7.32
CA LEU A 386 -5.30 5.31 -8.24
C LEU A 386 -4.75 6.74 -8.11
N VAL A 387 -3.44 6.86 -7.88
CA VAL A 387 -2.74 8.14 -7.75
C VAL A 387 -1.67 8.25 -8.84
N TRP A 388 -1.84 9.20 -9.76
CA TRP A 388 -0.82 9.59 -10.73
C TRP A 388 -0.01 10.75 -10.18
N ALA A 389 1.23 10.49 -9.77
CA ALA A 389 2.03 11.45 -9.00
C ALA A 389 3.24 11.96 -9.77
N ALA A 390 3.48 13.27 -9.66
CA ALA A 390 4.66 13.93 -10.20
C ALA A 390 5.95 13.48 -9.50
N SER A 391 7.07 13.60 -10.21
CA SER A 391 8.37 13.08 -9.77
C SER A 391 8.90 13.64 -8.45
N GLY A 392 8.45 14.83 -8.04
CA GLY A 392 8.88 15.50 -6.82
C GLY A 392 8.07 15.21 -5.57
N VAL A 393 6.91 14.56 -5.71
CA VAL A 393 6.05 14.28 -4.56
C VAL A 393 6.74 13.24 -3.68
N PRO A 394 6.95 13.46 -2.38
CA PRO A 394 7.53 12.44 -1.50
C PRO A 394 6.71 11.14 -1.53
N GLN A 395 7.37 9.98 -1.52
CA GLN A 395 6.68 8.68 -1.66
C GLN A 395 5.71 8.43 -0.49
N ARG A 396 6.07 8.88 0.72
CA ARG A 396 5.18 8.84 1.90
C ARG A 396 3.85 9.54 1.62
N ASP A 397 3.91 10.72 1.04
CA ASP A 397 2.72 11.53 0.73
C ASP A 397 1.88 10.85 -0.36
N ILE A 398 2.51 10.18 -1.32
CA ILE A 398 1.80 9.38 -2.33
C ILE A 398 1.03 8.22 -1.70
N LEU A 399 1.64 7.49 -0.76
CA LEU A 399 0.97 6.39 -0.06
C LEU A 399 -0.24 6.90 0.74
N GLN A 400 -0.09 8.05 1.41
CA GLN A 400 -1.20 8.73 2.07
C GLN A 400 -2.32 9.08 1.07
N HIS A 401 -1.97 9.64 -0.08
CA HIS A 401 -2.94 9.92 -1.14
C HIS A 401 -3.63 8.66 -1.68
N CYS A 402 -2.92 7.53 -1.80
CA CYS A 402 -3.51 6.27 -2.27
C CYS A 402 -4.57 5.76 -1.30
N ARG A 403 -4.28 5.82 0.01
CA ARG A 403 -5.20 5.44 1.06
C ARG A 403 -6.44 6.33 1.06
N GLU A 404 -6.27 7.64 1.09
CA GLU A 404 -7.39 8.59 1.08
C GLU A 404 -8.28 8.40 -0.15
N ALA A 405 -7.67 8.14 -1.32
CA ALA A 405 -8.41 7.86 -2.54
C ALA A 405 -9.20 6.54 -2.44
N GLN A 406 -8.60 5.48 -1.88
CA GLN A 406 -9.29 4.21 -1.65
C GLN A 406 -10.42 4.35 -0.62
N GLU A 407 -10.18 5.01 0.50
CA GLU A 407 -11.19 5.28 1.54
C GLU A 407 -12.35 6.10 0.97
N ARG A 408 -12.07 7.07 0.08
CA ARG A 408 -13.11 7.80 -0.65
C ARG A 408 -13.98 6.87 -1.50
N SER A 409 -13.38 5.95 -2.26
CA SER A 409 -14.13 4.94 -3.04
C SER A 409 -15.03 4.09 -2.15
N LYS A 410 -14.54 3.67 -0.97
CA LYS A 410 -15.32 2.88 0.00
C LYS A 410 -16.48 3.68 0.61
N ASN A 411 -16.24 4.94 0.96
CA ASN A 411 -17.21 5.80 1.64
C ASN A 411 -18.31 6.29 0.69
N LEU A 412 -18.01 6.46 -0.59
CA LEU A 412 -18.98 6.90 -1.62
C LEU A 412 -19.77 5.74 -2.24
N GLY A 413 -20.02 4.67 -1.48
CA GLY A 413 -20.91 3.59 -1.93
C GLY A 413 -20.22 2.33 -2.46
N ARG A 414 -18.88 2.23 -2.40
CA ARG A 414 -18.11 1.04 -2.82
C ARG A 414 -18.26 0.71 -4.32
N ASP A 415 -17.60 -0.34 -4.80
CA ASP A 415 -17.56 -0.73 -6.22
C ASP A 415 -17.14 0.41 -7.16
N ARG A 416 -16.10 1.14 -6.72
CA ARG A 416 -15.71 2.43 -7.30
C ARG A 416 -14.20 2.57 -7.43
N VAL A 417 -13.82 3.46 -8.33
CA VAL A 417 -12.46 3.94 -8.45
C VAL A 417 -12.39 5.44 -8.17
N THR A 418 -11.40 5.84 -7.39
CA THR A 418 -10.98 7.23 -7.24
C THR A 418 -9.65 7.41 -7.95
N ILE A 419 -9.62 8.28 -8.96
CA ILE A 419 -8.41 8.65 -9.69
C ILE A 419 -7.97 10.02 -9.18
N ARG A 420 -6.71 10.15 -8.77
CA ARG A 420 -6.13 11.39 -8.24
C ARG A 420 -4.83 11.72 -8.98
N VAL A 421 -4.67 12.97 -9.42
CA VAL A 421 -3.45 13.48 -10.06
C VAL A 421 -2.77 14.45 -9.11
N VAL A 422 -1.54 14.14 -8.66
CA VAL A 422 -0.82 14.92 -7.64
C VAL A 422 0.38 15.63 -8.26
N PHE A 423 0.42 16.95 -8.12
CA PHE A 423 1.44 17.82 -8.70
C PHE A 423 2.61 18.06 -7.74
N ASN A 424 3.75 18.54 -8.26
CA ASN A 424 4.91 18.91 -7.46
C ASN A 424 4.63 20.03 -6.43
N SER A 425 3.55 20.79 -6.62
CA SER A 425 3.08 21.79 -5.66
C SER A 425 2.42 21.19 -4.41
N GLY A 426 2.15 19.88 -4.40
CA GLY A 426 1.33 19.21 -3.38
C GLY A 426 -0.18 19.35 -3.61
N GLN A 427 -0.60 20.17 -4.58
CA GLN A 427 -2.00 20.21 -5.00
C GLN A 427 -2.36 18.95 -5.79
N TYR A 428 -3.65 18.61 -5.78
CA TYR A 428 -4.18 17.50 -6.56
C TYR A 428 -5.57 17.81 -7.11
N VAL A 429 -5.91 17.15 -8.21
CA VAL A 429 -7.29 16.99 -8.68
C VAL A 429 -7.68 15.54 -8.54
N GLN A 430 -8.97 15.25 -8.36
CA GLN A 430 -9.44 13.87 -8.22
C GLN A 430 -10.83 13.70 -8.78
N TRP A 431 -11.19 12.45 -9.08
CA TRP A 431 -12.50 12.07 -9.56
C TRP A 431 -12.82 10.66 -9.08
N THR A 432 -14.03 10.47 -8.55
CA THR A 432 -14.51 9.17 -8.06
C THR A 432 -15.72 8.73 -8.87
N CYS A 433 -15.70 7.54 -9.45
CA CYS A 433 -16.83 7.01 -10.23
C CYS A 433 -17.05 5.51 -10.01
N PRO A 434 -18.27 5.00 -10.21
CA PRO A 434 -18.50 3.57 -10.37
C PRO A 434 -17.70 3.01 -11.54
N TRP A 435 -17.26 1.76 -11.46
CA TRP A 435 -16.44 1.15 -12.50
C TRP A 435 -17.05 1.20 -13.90
N HIS A 436 -18.37 1.06 -14.01
CA HIS A 436 -19.06 1.06 -15.29
C HIS A 436 -19.06 2.46 -15.96
N TYR A 437 -18.93 3.55 -15.20
CA TYR A 437 -18.78 4.91 -15.73
C TYR A 437 -17.35 5.25 -16.15
N LEU A 438 -16.33 4.50 -15.73
CA LEU A 438 -14.92 4.81 -16.03
C LEU A 438 -14.66 5.00 -17.54
N ARG A 439 -15.38 4.28 -18.38
CA ARG A 439 -15.26 4.34 -19.84
C ARG A 439 -15.65 5.69 -20.45
N ILE A 440 -16.33 6.55 -19.70
CA ILE A 440 -16.68 7.91 -20.14
C ILE A 440 -15.44 8.72 -20.55
N LEU A 441 -14.27 8.46 -19.93
CA LEU A 441 -13.00 9.09 -20.30
C LEU A 441 -12.60 8.81 -21.77
N ASN A 442 -13.01 7.67 -22.34
CA ASN A 442 -12.75 7.34 -23.75
C ASN A 442 -13.85 7.81 -24.71
N GLN A 443 -14.97 8.30 -24.17
CA GLN A 443 -16.12 8.77 -24.96
C GLN A 443 -16.07 10.28 -25.22
N TYR A 444 -15.06 10.97 -24.69
CA TYR A 444 -14.85 12.37 -24.99
C TYR A 444 -14.67 12.57 -26.49
N GLN A 445 -15.33 13.59 -27.03
CA GLN A 445 -15.16 14.04 -28.38
C GLN A 445 -15.37 15.55 -28.43
N ASP A 446 -14.35 16.29 -28.87
CA ASP A 446 -14.52 17.72 -29.09
C ASP A 446 -15.43 18.01 -30.31
N ARG A 447 -15.80 19.27 -30.49
CA ARG A 447 -16.73 19.69 -31.56
C ARG A 447 -16.19 19.44 -32.98
N ASP A 448 -14.87 19.26 -33.12
CA ASP A 448 -14.17 18.96 -34.36
C ASP A 448 -13.89 17.45 -34.52
N LYS A 449 -14.50 16.61 -33.68
CA LYS A 449 -14.31 15.16 -33.61
C LYS A 449 -12.93 14.70 -33.13
N GLY A 450 -12.16 15.59 -32.50
CA GLY A 450 -10.89 15.30 -31.85
C GLY A 450 -11.02 14.88 -30.38
N GLN A 451 -9.86 14.72 -29.73
CA GLN A 451 -9.72 14.31 -28.33
C GLN A 451 -9.12 15.44 -27.45
N ASN A 452 -9.31 16.71 -27.85
CA ASN A 452 -8.71 17.83 -27.14
C ASN A 452 -9.55 18.30 -25.94
N TRP A 453 -9.36 17.67 -24.78
CA TRP A 453 -10.04 18.00 -23.52
C TRP A 453 -9.90 19.45 -23.06
N SER A 454 -8.94 20.22 -23.59
CA SER A 454 -8.82 21.64 -23.25
C SER A 454 -10.07 22.45 -23.63
N HIS A 455 -10.83 22.02 -24.64
CA HIS A 455 -12.06 22.70 -25.06
C HIS A 455 -13.14 22.63 -23.98
N ILE A 456 -13.43 21.43 -23.45
CA ILE A 456 -14.45 21.29 -22.39
C ILE A 456 -13.99 21.94 -21.08
N TYR A 457 -12.69 21.87 -20.77
CA TYR A 457 -12.12 22.50 -19.60
C TYR A 457 -12.27 24.03 -19.65
N GLN A 458 -11.98 24.65 -20.80
CA GLN A 458 -12.15 26.10 -21.00
C GLN A 458 -13.63 26.51 -20.95
N ASP A 459 -14.53 25.73 -21.56
CA ASP A 459 -15.97 25.99 -21.52
C ASP A 459 -16.51 25.91 -20.07
N LEU A 460 -16.10 24.90 -19.30
CA LEU A 460 -16.45 24.78 -17.89
C LEU A 460 -15.93 25.99 -17.09
N ALA A 461 -14.66 26.37 -17.27
CA ALA A 461 -14.07 27.52 -16.59
C ALA A 461 -14.83 28.82 -16.92
N TYR A 462 -15.24 29.00 -18.18
CA TYR A 462 -16.04 30.14 -18.60
C TYR A 462 -17.43 30.14 -17.93
N LEU A 463 -18.14 29.00 -17.93
CA LEU A 463 -19.45 28.88 -17.28
C LEU A 463 -19.38 29.13 -15.76
N ARG A 464 -18.32 28.65 -15.11
CA ARG A 464 -18.03 28.94 -13.69
C ARG A 464 -17.78 30.43 -13.45
N SER A 465 -16.99 31.09 -14.30
CA SER A 465 -16.72 32.53 -14.18
C SER A 465 -17.98 33.41 -14.33
N ARG A 466 -19.03 32.88 -14.96
CA ARG A 466 -20.32 33.53 -15.15
C ARG A 466 -21.36 33.11 -14.11
N HIS A 467 -20.99 32.32 -13.11
CA HIS A 467 -21.89 31.75 -12.11
C HIS A 467 -23.06 30.93 -12.72
N VAL A 468 -22.85 30.35 -13.90
CA VAL A 468 -23.84 29.46 -14.54
C VAL A 468 -23.74 28.04 -13.97
N ILE A 469 -22.52 27.61 -13.64
CA ILE A 469 -22.22 26.40 -12.87
C ILE A 469 -21.47 26.87 -11.64
N ASP A 470 -22.14 26.96 -10.49
CA ASP A 470 -21.57 27.53 -9.27
C ASP A 470 -21.21 26.44 -8.26
N LEU A 471 -19.91 26.32 -7.97
CA LEU A 471 -19.35 25.38 -6.98
C LEU A 471 -19.10 26.05 -5.62
N SER A 472 -19.41 27.34 -5.47
CA SER A 472 -19.29 28.06 -4.19
C SER A 472 -20.51 27.89 -3.29
N LEU A 473 -21.56 27.25 -3.80
CA LEU A 473 -22.79 26.96 -3.07
C LEU A 473 -22.56 25.83 -2.06
N ILE A 474 -23.22 25.95 -0.91
CA ILE A 474 -23.16 24.97 0.20
C ILE A 474 -24.44 24.12 0.22
N GLU A 475 -24.39 22.96 0.90
CA GLU A 475 -25.52 22.00 0.98
C GLU A 475 -26.85 22.67 1.40
N GLU A 476 -26.82 23.71 2.25
CA GLU A 476 -28.01 24.46 2.68
C GLU A 476 -28.75 25.20 1.55
N GLN A 477 -28.14 25.34 0.36
CA GLN A 477 -28.69 26.04 -0.80
C GLN A 477 -29.02 25.12 -1.97
N GLU A 478 -29.04 23.80 -1.74
CA GLU A 478 -29.19 22.79 -2.79
C GLU A 478 -30.46 22.92 -3.62
N ASP A 479 -31.58 23.33 -3.01
CA ASP A 479 -32.86 23.53 -3.71
C ASP A 479 -32.81 24.61 -4.83
N LEU A 480 -31.78 25.47 -4.82
CA LEU A 480 -31.56 26.52 -5.82
C LEU A 480 -30.65 26.06 -6.95
N ILE A 481 -30.10 24.85 -6.87
CA ILE A 481 -29.05 24.36 -7.78
C ILE A 481 -29.68 23.65 -8.97
N ASP A 482 -29.31 24.13 -10.15
CA ASP A 482 -29.77 23.59 -11.43
C ASP A 482 -28.62 22.92 -12.19
N GLU A 483 -28.58 21.59 -12.15
CA GLU A 483 -27.60 20.77 -12.85
C GLU A 483 -27.78 20.71 -14.37
N ARG A 484 -28.90 21.21 -14.92
CA ARG A 484 -29.23 21.09 -16.36
C ARG A 484 -28.13 21.65 -17.24
N MET A 485 -27.48 22.74 -16.82
CA MET A 485 -26.38 23.35 -17.55
C MET A 485 -25.11 22.50 -17.54
N ALA A 486 -24.77 21.89 -16.40
CA ALA A 486 -23.64 20.97 -16.30
C ALA A 486 -23.87 19.70 -17.14
N LEU A 487 -25.09 19.13 -17.07
CA LEU A 487 -25.50 18.00 -17.90
C LEU A 487 -25.49 18.34 -19.39
N ALA A 488 -25.97 19.53 -19.77
CA ALA A 488 -25.93 19.98 -21.16
C ALA A 488 -24.48 20.10 -21.67
N LEU A 489 -23.56 20.60 -20.84
CA LEU A 489 -22.14 20.65 -21.18
C LEU A 489 -21.59 19.24 -21.46
N VAL A 490 -21.86 18.28 -20.58
CA VAL A 490 -21.42 16.89 -20.77
C VAL A 490 -22.03 16.29 -22.05
N LYS A 491 -23.33 16.47 -22.29
CA LYS A 491 -24.01 15.98 -23.51
C LYS A 491 -23.41 16.53 -24.81
N ILE A 492 -22.84 17.73 -24.81
CA ILE A 492 -22.20 18.32 -26.00
C ILE A 492 -20.90 17.59 -26.35
N TYR A 493 -20.13 17.19 -25.35
CA TYR A 493 -18.76 16.69 -25.49
C TYR A 493 -18.61 15.17 -25.35
N PHE A 494 -19.61 14.49 -24.80
CA PHE A 494 -19.62 13.04 -24.64
C PHE A 494 -20.80 12.52 -25.45
N GLN A 495 -20.58 12.37 -26.76
CA GLN A 495 -21.59 11.89 -27.72
C GLN A 495 -21.73 10.37 -27.58
N SER A 496 -22.57 9.89 -26.65
CA SER A 496 -23.02 8.50 -26.69
C SER A 496 -24.34 8.40 -27.46
N GLU A 497 -24.39 7.53 -28.46
CA GLU A 497 -25.67 7.03 -29.02
C GLU A 497 -26.44 6.17 -27.99
N ASP A 498 -25.82 5.83 -26.87
CA ASP A 498 -26.41 5.06 -25.80
C ASP A 498 -27.22 5.92 -24.82
N GLU A 499 -28.45 5.50 -24.54
CA GLU A 499 -29.32 5.93 -23.42
C GLU A 499 -28.68 5.71 -22.02
N TYR A 500 -27.43 5.21 -21.95
CA TYR A 500 -26.73 4.78 -20.73
C TYR A 500 -26.19 5.88 -19.83
N LEU A 501 -26.18 7.14 -20.26
CA LEU A 501 -25.96 8.25 -19.33
C LEU A 501 -27.29 8.64 -18.66
N SER A 502 -27.98 7.67 -18.06
CA SER A 502 -28.90 7.99 -16.98
C SER A 502 -28.02 8.55 -15.87
N PHE A 503 -27.97 9.87 -15.73
CA PHE A 503 -27.30 10.52 -14.61
C PHE A 503 -28.13 10.31 -13.35
N GLU A 504 -28.33 9.04 -12.97
CA GLU A 504 -28.95 8.71 -11.70
C GLU A 504 -27.97 9.15 -10.61
N ARG A 505 -28.30 10.27 -9.97
CA ARG A 505 -27.41 10.94 -9.01
C ARG A 505 -26.97 9.98 -7.92
N GLU A 506 -27.91 9.22 -7.37
CA GLU A 506 -27.63 8.24 -6.32
C GLU A 506 -26.62 7.17 -6.78
N GLU A 507 -26.70 6.71 -8.02
CA GLU A 507 -25.73 5.78 -8.58
C GLU A 507 -24.36 6.43 -8.81
N ILE A 508 -24.28 7.68 -9.24
CA ILE A 508 -23.01 8.33 -9.57
C ILE A 508 -22.29 8.84 -8.32
N VAL A 509 -22.99 9.50 -7.41
CA VAL A 509 -22.39 10.20 -6.26
C VAL A 509 -22.76 9.62 -4.91
N GLY A 510 -23.61 8.58 -4.86
CA GLY A 510 -24.01 7.89 -3.64
C GLY A 510 -25.12 8.58 -2.85
N LYS A 511 -25.64 9.72 -3.34
CA LYS A 511 -26.80 10.45 -2.81
C LYS A 511 -27.56 11.14 -3.94
N ASP A 512 -28.87 11.35 -3.77
CA ASP A 512 -29.67 12.16 -4.70
C ASP A 512 -29.38 13.65 -4.48
N SER A 513 -28.27 14.14 -5.04
CA SER A 513 -27.78 15.51 -4.83
C SER A 513 -27.32 16.16 -6.13
N SER A 514 -27.96 17.28 -6.50
CA SER A 514 -27.62 18.05 -7.69
C SER A 514 -26.23 18.70 -7.54
N LEU A 515 -25.91 19.19 -6.34
CA LEU A 515 -24.62 19.82 -6.04
C LEU A 515 -23.47 18.84 -6.26
N GLU A 516 -23.60 17.64 -5.69
CA GLU A 516 -22.58 16.60 -5.78
C GLU A 516 -22.41 16.10 -7.21
N LEU A 517 -23.50 16.01 -7.98
CA LEU A 517 -23.41 15.69 -9.40
C LEU A 517 -22.62 16.76 -10.17
N ILE A 518 -22.84 18.04 -9.87
CA ILE A 518 -22.06 19.13 -10.51
C ILE A 518 -20.59 19.04 -10.10
N PHE A 519 -20.28 18.79 -8.83
CA PHE A 519 -18.90 18.52 -8.39
C PHE A 519 -18.29 17.34 -9.12
N TRP A 520 -19.03 16.25 -9.27
CA TRP A 520 -18.60 15.06 -9.99
C TRP A 520 -18.28 15.36 -11.47
N ILE A 521 -19.09 16.17 -12.14
CA ILE A 521 -18.84 16.62 -13.52
C ILE A 521 -17.59 17.51 -13.59
N ASN A 522 -17.42 18.43 -12.64
CA ASN A 522 -16.20 19.25 -12.54
C ASN A 522 -14.96 18.37 -12.40
N ASP A 523 -15.00 17.43 -11.45
CA ASP A 523 -13.92 16.49 -11.15
C ASP A 523 -13.59 15.60 -12.36
N LEU A 524 -14.59 15.09 -13.08
CA LEU A 524 -14.43 14.36 -14.34
C LEU A 524 -13.64 15.18 -15.36
N ILE A 525 -14.03 16.45 -15.56
CA ILE A 525 -13.42 17.34 -16.55
C ILE A 525 -11.98 17.70 -16.14
N GLU A 526 -11.74 17.98 -14.85
CA GLU A 526 -10.41 18.28 -14.33
C GLU A 526 -9.46 17.09 -14.46
N VAL A 527 -9.87 15.88 -14.05
CA VAL A 527 -9.05 14.67 -14.17
C VAL A 527 -8.87 14.26 -15.63
N GLY A 528 -9.94 14.30 -16.42
CA GLY A 528 -9.89 13.97 -17.84
C GLY A 528 -8.94 14.90 -18.61
N TRP A 529 -8.97 16.20 -18.33
CA TRP A 529 -8.00 17.14 -18.90
C TRP A 529 -6.56 16.79 -18.51
N GLN A 530 -6.29 16.39 -17.26
CA GLN A 530 -4.93 16.03 -16.83
C GLN A 530 -4.42 14.69 -17.37
N LEU A 531 -5.30 13.71 -17.57
CA LEU A 531 -4.91 12.35 -17.94
C LEU A 531 -5.04 12.03 -19.43
N CYS A 532 -5.98 12.69 -20.12
CA CYS A 532 -6.34 12.38 -21.51
C CYS A 532 -5.90 13.48 -22.51
N SER A 533 -5.33 14.59 -22.03
CA SER A 533 -4.72 15.63 -22.90
C SER A 533 -3.25 15.40 -23.20
#